data_AF-A0A1R3X7B8-F1
#
_entry.id   AF-A0A1R3X7B8-F1
#
_cell.length_a   1.000
_cell.length_b   1.000
_cell.length_c   1.000
_cell.angle_alpha   90.00
_cell.angle_beta   90.00
_cell.angle_gamma   90.00
#
_symmetry.space_group_name_H-M   'P 1'
#
loop_
_entity.id
_entity.type
_entity.pdbx_description
1 polymer ?
#
loop_
_entity_poly.entity_id
_entity_poly.type
_entity_poly.pdbx_seq_one_letter_code
_entity_poly.pdbx_strand_id
1 'polypeptide(L)'
;MDPASRTELDALRERAYGPAADILSDPDAVARLQALEDELRGPAVGADAPAAAAPVGRPPTGDGSVQPAEAERAEGRRGPRIALVAGLAAVALAVVVFVVAPLIGGTAEPEASATPSPSIDFASRPGYERLITIALDGGFADTTTIPLTSIPVLPGLGTVRWAEPLGDYYGFDLWIGSVVTAEGERLCVAAVHAESAPAYDCKRHGEWREEGILALVPYISIAPADRPDGLDPGDSLGFWWTPDDDVLVLSGTEPAG
;
A
#
# COMPACT_ATOMS: atom_id res chain seq x y z
N MET A 1 7.30 -5.79 20.60
CA MET A 1 8.52 -6.14 19.86
C MET A 1 9.78 -5.41 20.35
N ASP A 2 10.71 -6.21 20.88
CA ASP A 2 12.06 -5.80 21.28
C ASP A 2 13.02 -5.66 20.06
N PRO A 3 14.24 -5.11 20.25
CA PRO A 3 15.18 -4.88 19.14
C PRO A 3 15.66 -6.16 18.42
N ALA A 4 15.83 -7.28 19.12
CA ALA A 4 16.31 -8.51 18.49
C ALA A 4 15.24 -9.10 17.56
N SER A 5 13.98 -9.07 18.00
CA SER A 5 12.83 -9.48 17.18
C SER A 5 12.67 -8.62 15.92
N ARG A 6 12.99 -7.31 15.97
CA ARG A 6 13.01 -6.46 14.75
C ARG A 6 14.12 -6.86 13.78
N THR A 7 15.33 -7.10 14.28
CA THR A 7 16.45 -7.55 13.43
C THR A 7 16.15 -8.91 12.78
N GLU A 8 15.51 -9.82 13.50
CA GLU A 8 15.04 -11.10 12.93
C GLU A 8 13.98 -10.89 11.85
N LEU A 9 12.99 -10.02 12.09
CA LEU A 9 11.95 -9.68 11.12
C LEU A 9 12.55 -9.09 9.83
N ASP A 10 13.48 -8.14 9.95
CA ASP A 10 14.14 -7.53 8.80
C ASP A 10 14.90 -8.56 7.95
N ALA A 11 15.63 -9.47 8.60
CA ALA A 11 16.35 -10.55 7.90
C ALA A 11 15.40 -11.53 7.20
N LEU A 12 14.26 -11.85 7.82
CA LEU A 12 13.25 -12.71 7.20
C LEU A 12 12.54 -12.02 6.04
N ARG A 13 12.26 -10.71 6.14
CA ARG A 13 11.71 -9.91 5.04
C ARG A 13 12.67 -9.81 3.87
N GLU A 14 13.97 -9.68 4.12
CA GLU A 14 14.98 -9.73 3.07
C GLU A 14 15.00 -11.09 2.35
N ARG A 15 14.87 -12.20 3.08
CA ARG A 15 14.74 -13.54 2.48
C ARG A 15 13.42 -13.76 1.75
N ALA A 16 12.34 -13.08 2.15
CA ALA A 16 11.02 -13.22 1.56
C ALA A 16 10.81 -12.34 0.31
N TYR A 17 11.30 -11.11 0.36
CA TYR A 17 10.99 -10.06 -0.61
C TYR A 17 12.23 -9.44 -1.28
N GLY A 18 13.44 -9.89 -0.89
CA GLY A 18 14.69 -9.41 -1.46
C GLY A 18 15.01 -10.00 -2.85
N PRO A 19 16.04 -9.47 -3.52
CA PRO A 19 16.45 -9.90 -4.88
C PRO A 19 16.92 -11.36 -4.95
N ALA A 20 17.25 -11.96 -3.81
CA ALA A 20 17.64 -13.36 -3.68
C ALA A 20 16.64 -14.13 -2.80
N ALA A 21 15.34 -13.86 -2.95
CA ALA A 21 14.31 -14.46 -2.12
C ALA A 21 14.35 -15.99 -2.17
N ASP A 22 14.52 -16.62 -1.01
CA ASP A 22 14.67 -18.07 -0.84
C ASP A 22 13.76 -18.65 0.25
N ILE A 23 12.97 -17.81 0.94
CA ILE A 23 12.22 -18.20 2.13
C ILE A 23 11.22 -19.34 1.88
N LEU A 24 10.71 -19.47 0.66
CA LEU A 24 9.74 -20.52 0.30
C LEU A 24 10.31 -21.94 0.42
N SER A 25 11.63 -22.09 0.44
CA SER A 25 12.29 -23.38 0.65
C SER A 25 12.41 -23.76 2.14
N ASP A 26 12.02 -22.86 3.04
CA ASP A 26 12.20 -22.95 4.49
C ASP A 26 10.87 -22.64 5.21
N PRO A 27 9.99 -23.64 5.39
CA PRO A 27 8.65 -23.42 5.94
C PRO A 27 8.66 -22.92 7.39
N ASP A 28 9.69 -23.26 8.16
CA ASP A 28 9.85 -22.78 9.53
C ASP A 28 10.15 -21.27 9.54
N ALA A 29 10.96 -20.78 8.60
CA ALA A 29 11.21 -19.35 8.42
C ALA A 29 9.95 -18.58 8.01
N VAL A 30 9.10 -19.15 7.15
CA VAL A 30 7.81 -18.53 6.78
C VAL A 30 6.90 -18.41 8.01
N ALA A 31 6.77 -19.47 8.80
CA ALA A 31 5.96 -19.45 10.02
C ALA A 31 6.51 -18.43 11.03
N ARG A 32 7.84 -18.31 11.14
CA ARG A 32 8.49 -17.33 12.01
C ARG A 32 8.26 -15.89 11.54
N LEU A 33 8.31 -15.63 10.24
CA LEU A 33 8.02 -14.32 9.64
C LEU A 33 6.58 -13.89 9.98
N GLN A 34 5.61 -14.77 9.73
CA GLN A 34 4.19 -14.50 10.02
C GLN A 34 3.97 -14.15 11.50
N ALA A 35 4.55 -14.93 12.42
CA ALA A 35 4.40 -14.67 13.85
C ALA A 35 4.97 -13.30 14.29
N LEU A 36 6.09 -12.87 13.69
CA LEU A 36 6.68 -11.56 13.98
C LEU A 36 5.84 -10.42 13.37
N GLU A 37 5.29 -10.59 12.17
CA GLU A 37 4.40 -9.60 11.55
C GLU A 37 3.09 -9.45 12.33
N ASP A 38 2.53 -10.54 12.84
CA ASP A 38 1.36 -10.50 13.72
C ASP A 38 1.66 -9.81 15.06
N GLU A 39 2.85 -10.04 15.66
CA GLU A 39 3.26 -9.31 16.86
C GLU A 39 3.42 -7.80 16.57
N LEU A 40 3.93 -7.45 15.39
CA LEU A 40 4.11 -6.05 14.97
C LEU A 40 2.75 -5.35 14.74
N ARG A 41 1.78 -6.05 14.13
CA ARG A 41 0.40 -5.55 13.95
C ARG A 41 -0.28 -5.29 15.29
N GLY A 42 0.17 -5.97 16.35
CA GLY A 42 -0.40 -5.90 17.68
C GLY A 42 -1.76 -6.61 17.76
N PRO A 43 -2.38 -6.68 18.94
CA PRO A 43 -3.74 -7.19 19.06
C PRO A 43 -4.66 -6.31 18.21
N ALA A 44 -5.37 -6.91 17.25
CA ALA A 44 -6.39 -6.22 16.46
C ALA A 44 -7.37 -5.56 17.43
N VAL A 45 -7.31 -4.23 17.54
CA VAL A 45 -8.21 -3.45 18.39
C VAL A 45 -9.54 -3.41 17.65
N GLY A 46 -10.49 -4.25 18.07
CA GLY A 46 -11.89 -4.13 17.70
C GLY A 46 -12.31 -4.85 16.42
N ALA A 47 -12.30 -6.18 16.43
CA ALA A 47 -13.47 -6.88 15.93
C ALA A 47 -14.33 -7.20 17.14
N ASP A 48 -15.22 -6.28 17.51
CA ASP A 48 -16.33 -6.61 18.40
C ASP A 48 -17.02 -7.83 17.81
N ALA A 49 -16.87 -8.95 18.52
CA ALA A 49 -17.47 -10.21 18.11
C ALA A 49 -18.96 -9.99 17.89
N PRO A 50 -19.53 -10.34 16.72
CA PRO A 50 -20.98 -10.28 16.54
C PRO A 50 -21.62 -11.11 17.65
N ALA A 51 -22.53 -10.46 18.39
CA ALA A 51 -23.26 -11.03 19.49
C ALA A 51 -23.76 -12.44 19.14
N ALA A 52 -23.36 -13.41 19.95
CA ALA A 52 -23.70 -14.82 19.80
C ALA A 52 -25.20 -15.00 19.55
N ALA A 53 -25.54 -15.46 18.34
CA ALA A 53 -26.86 -15.99 18.05
C ALA A 53 -27.10 -17.22 18.95
N ALA A 54 -28.30 -17.26 19.55
CA ALA A 54 -28.71 -18.28 20.49
C ALA A 54 -28.58 -19.71 19.94
N PRO A 55 -28.25 -20.71 20.77
CA PRO A 55 -28.07 -22.09 20.34
C PRO A 55 -29.43 -22.75 20.04
N VAL A 56 -29.64 -23.12 18.77
CA VAL A 56 -30.74 -24.01 18.36
C VAL A 56 -30.27 -25.45 18.43
N GLY A 57 -30.83 -26.19 19.39
CA GLY A 57 -31.22 -27.60 19.30
C GLY A 57 -30.29 -28.62 18.63
N ARG A 58 -29.58 -29.39 19.45
CA ARG A 58 -28.99 -30.70 19.15
C ARG A 58 -30.08 -31.75 18.88
N PRO A 59 -29.84 -32.72 17.99
CA PRO A 59 -30.15 -34.13 18.30
C PRO A 59 -28.88 -35.01 18.27
N PRO A 60 -28.89 -36.18 18.92
CA PRO A 60 -27.67 -36.86 19.34
C PRO A 60 -27.27 -38.06 18.47
N THR A 61 -26.05 -38.51 18.74
CA THR A 61 -25.55 -39.90 18.64
C THR A 61 -25.08 -40.39 17.27
N GLY A 62 -23.76 -40.57 17.19
CA GLY A 62 -23.07 -41.37 16.20
C GLY A 62 -21.68 -41.72 16.72
N ASP A 63 -21.63 -42.72 17.61
CA ASP A 63 -20.39 -43.33 18.08
C ASP A 63 -19.63 -43.94 16.90
N GLY A 64 -18.41 -43.46 16.67
CA GLY A 64 -17.48 -43.96 15.66
C GLY A 64 -16.07 -44.00 16.22
N SER A 65 -15.81 -45.01 17.04
CA SER A 65 -14.53 -45.32 17.66
C SER A 65 -13.68 -46.20 16.72
N VAL A 66 -12.61 -45.67 16.10
CA VAL A 66 -11.45 -46.45 15.57
C VAL A 66 -10.24 -45.49 15.51
N GLN A 67 -9.38 -45.47 16.51
CA GLN A 67 -8.10 -46.21 16.66
C GLN A 67 -6.88 -45.43 16.10
N PRO A 68 -5.79 -45.33 16.88
CA PRO A 68 -4.60 -44.57 16.52
C PRO A 68 -3.62 -45.42 15.70
N ALA A 69 -3.00 -44.81 14.69
CA ALA A 69 -1.88 -45.40 13.98
C ALA A 69 -0.65 -44.50 14.17
N GLU A 70 0.19 -44.89 15.12
CA GLU A 70 1.63 -44.63 15.08
C GLU A 70 2.18 -45.01 13.70
N ALA A 71 2.91 -44.11 13.07
CA ALA A 71 3.82 -44.43 11.99
C ALA A 71 5.19 -43.82 12.28
N GLU A 72 6.03 -44.70 12.83
CA GLU A 72 7.47 -44.85 12.62
C GLU A 72 8.29 -43.70 12.04
N ARG A 73 9.20 -43.22 12.92
CA ARG A 73 10.64 -43.04 12.69
C ARG A 73 11.15 -43.30 11.26
N ALA A 74 11.78 -42.28 10.68
CA ALA A 74 12.91 -42.45 9.77
C ALA A 74 14.04 -41.50 10.15
N GLU A 75 14.97 -42.00 10.98
CA GLU A 75 16.33 -41.48 11.11
C GLU A 75 17.04 -41.56 9.75
N GLY A 76 17.53 -40.43 9.25
CA GLY A 76 18.14 -40.33 7.92
C GLY A 76 19.36 -39.42 7.86
N ARG A 77 20.50 -39.97 8.32
CA ARG A 77 21.89 -39.62 7.91
C ARG A 77 22.44 -38.21 8.14
N ARG A 78 23.31 -38.15 9.15
CA ARG A 78 24.51 -37.30 9.22
C ARG A 78 25.38 -37.41 7.96
N GLY A 79 25.86 -36.27 7.49
CA GLY A 79 27.00 -36.14 6.58
C GLY A 79 27.69 -34.79 6.77
N PRO A 80 28.96 -34.73 7.22
CA PRO A 80 29.69 -33.48 7.47
C PRO A 80 30.60 -33.08 6.29
N ARG A 81 31.18 -31.87 6.41
CA ARG A 81 32.25 -31.23 5.61
C ARG A 81 31.68 -30.38 4.45
N ILE A 82 32.13 -29.17 4.13
CA ILE A 82 33.49 -28.62 3.93
C ILE A 82 33.33 -27.06 3.97
N ALA A 83 33.89 -26.35 4.95
CA ALA A 83 35.11 -25.53 4.87
C ALA A 83 35.17 -24.38 3.82
N LEU A 84 35.08 -23.14 4.32
CA LEU A 84 36.13 -22.10 4.28
C LEU A 84 36.62 -21.60 2.92
N VAL A 85 36.26 -20.36 2.54
CA VAL A 85 37.22 -19.39 1.95
C VAL A 85 36.88 -17.97 2.43
N ALA A 86 37.74 -17.45 3.30
CA ALA A 86 37.89 -16.04 3.60
C ALA A 86 38.64 -15.36 2.45
N GLY A 87 38.14 -14.23 1.95
CA GLY A 87 38.75 -13.43 0.89
C GLY A 87 38.88 -11.97 1.31
N LEU A 88 40.03 -11.66 1.90
CA LEU A 88 40.50 -10.35 2.33
C LEU A 88 40.64 -9.37 1.14
N ALA A 89 40.11 -8.16 1.25
CA ALA A 89 40.62 -6.99 0.52
C ALA A 89 40.31 -5.69 1.28
N ALA A 90 41.15 -5.43 2.29
CA ALA A 90 41.28 -4.13 2.91
C ALA A 90 42.31 -3.28 2.12
N VAL A 91 42.20 -1.96 2.31
CA VAL A 91 43.22 -0.93 2.06
C VAL A 91 43.27 -0.35 0.65
N ALA A 92 42.60 0.79 0.46
CA ALA A 92 43.23 2.04 -0.03
C ALA A 92 42.18 3.14 -0.22
N LEU A 93 41.92 3.97 0.80
CA LEU A 93 41.85 5.44 0.65
C LEU A 93 41.68 6.11 2.02
N ALA A 94 42.78 6.14 2.78
CA ALA A 94 43.01 7.24 3.70
C ALA A 94 43.89 8.28 2.98
N VAL A 95 43.78 9.53 3.40
CA VAL A 95 44.53 10.73 2.96
C VAL A 95 43.86 11.57 1.86
N VAL A 96 42.83 12.32 2.26
CA VAL A 96 42.76 13.78 2.00
C VAL A 96 42.15 14.43 3.25
N VAL A 97 42.98 14.68 4.24
CA VAL A 97 42.67 15.51 5.41
C VAL A 97 43.38 16.85 5.17
N PHE A 98 42.59 17.93 5.29
CA PHE A 98 43.01 19.33 5.45
C PHE A 98 43.68 20.01 4.25
N VAL A 99 42.96 20.92 3.59
CA VAL A 99 42.97 22.39 3.81
C VAL A 99 41.72 22.89 3.07
N VAL A 100 40.69 23.42 3.73
CA VAL A 100 40.41 24.86 3.83
C VAL A 100 39.18 24.96 4.75
N ALA A 101 39.35 25.51 5.95
CA ALA A 101 38.27 26.26 6.61
C ALA A 101 38.38 27.70 6.12
N PRO A 102 37.25 28.37 5.85
CA PRO A 102 36.84 29.35 6.85
C PRO A 102 35.32 29.43 7.08
N LEU A 103 34.97 29.66 8.35
CA LEU A 103 33.98 30.66 8.80
C LEU A 103 32.70 30.78 7.94
N ILE A 104 31.73 29.90 8.19
CA ILE A 104 30.31 30.26 7.98
C ILE A 104 29.70 30.36 9.38
N GLY A 105 29.77 31.58 9.93
CA GLY A 105 28.86 31.99 10.99
C GLY A 105 27.46 32.09 10.37
N GLY A 106 26.77 30.96 10.29
CA GLY A 106 25.35 30.93 10.02
C GLY A 106 24.67 31.52 11.25
N THR A 107 24.25 32.79 11.14
CA THR A 107 23.12 33.29 11.92
C THR A 107 22.01 32.25 11.80
N ALA A 108 21.71 31.57 12.90
CA ALA A 108 20.51 30.77 13.02
C ALA A 108 19.34 31.73 12.82
N GLU A 109 18.88 31.82 11.58
CA GLU A 109 17.64 32.46 11.22
C GLU A 109 16.57 31.72 12.03
N PRO A 110 15.80 32.41 12.89
CA PRO A 110 14.79 31.76 13.69
C PRO A 110 13.89 31.00 12.71
N GLU A 111 13.81 29.68 12.86
CA GLU A 111 12.89 28.82 12.13
C GLU A 111 11.51 29.46 12.24
N ALA A 112 11.13 30.18 11.19
CA ALA A 112 9.82 30.73 11.05
C ALA A 112 8.90 29.52 11.10
N SER A 113 8.14 29.39 12.20
CA SER A 113 7.12 28.36 12.33
C SER A 113 6.27 28.43 11.07
N ALA A 114 6.43 27.43 10.20
CA ALA A 114 5.66 27.32 8.99
C ALA A 114 4.20 27.26 9.44
N THR A 115 3.48 28.34 9.22
CA THR A 115 2.03 28.32 9.37
C THR A 115 1.55 27.26 8.40
N PRO A 116 0.84 26.20 8.83
CA PRO A 116 0.37 25.17 7.92
C PRO A 116 -0.42 25.86 6.82
N SER A 117 0.05 25.75 5.58
CA SER A 117 -0.74 26.15 4.43
C SER A 117 -2.08 25.41 4.51
N PRO A 118 -3.22 26.10 4.37
CA PRO A 118 -4.50 25.42 4.35
C PRO A 118 -4.45 24.39 3.22
N SER A 119 -4.57 23.11 3.57
CA SER A 119 -4.78 22.04 2.61
C SER A 119 -5.95 22.46 1.73
N ILE A 120 -5.73 22.48 0.41
CA ILE A 120 -6.79 22.86 -0.52
C ILE A 120 -7.82 21.75 -0.47
N ASP A 121 -8.90 21.99 0.28
CA ASP A 121 -10.04 21.09 0.30
C ASP A 121 -10.81 21.24 -1.02
N PHE A 122 -10.57 20.29 -1.92
CA PHE A 122 -11.19 20.29 -3.24
C PHE A 122 -12.71 20.10 -3.14
N ALA A 123 -13.20 19.37 -2.13
CA ALA A 123 -14.62 19.20 -1.87
C ALA A 123 -15.29 20.47 -1.35
N SER A 124 -14.51 21.40 -0.76
CA SER A 124 -15.00 22.72 -0.35
C SER A 124 -14.98 23.76 -1.49
N ARG A 125 -14.46 23.42 -2.69
CA ARG A 125 -14.46 24.35 -3.81
C ARG A 125 -15.90 24.54 -4.32
N PRO A 126 -16.33 25.81 -4.55
CA PRO A 126 -17.63 26.05 -5.15
C PRO A 126 -17.69 25.42 -6.54
N GLY A 127 -18.76 24.66 -6.80
CA GLY A 127 -18.98 23.99 -8.08
C GLY A 127 -18.74 22.48 -8.08
N TYR A 128 -18.18 21.91 -7.00
CA TYR A 128 -18.16 20.46 -6.81
C TYR A 128 -19.22 20.02 -5.78
N GLU A 129 -19.99 19.01 -6.15
CA GLU A 129 -20.90 18.29 -5.28
C GLU A 129 -20.30 16.93 -4.93
N ARG A 130 -20.33 16.59 -3.65
CA ARG A 130 -19.88 15.28 -3.17
C ARG A 130 -20.98 14.25 -3.34
N LEU A 131 -20.71 13.21 -4.12
CA LEU A 131 -21.63 12.12 -4.39
C LEU A 131 -21.44 10.98 -3.39
N ILE A 132 -20.20 10.53 -3.19
CA ILE A 132 -19.86 9.34 -2.38
C ILE A 132 -18.59 9.61 -1.57
N THR A 133 -18.50 9.02 -0.38
CA THR A 133 -17.27 8.89 0.42
C THR A 133 -16.93 7.42 0.57
N ILE A 134 -15.71 7.05 0.19
CA ILE A 134 -15.15 5.70 0.32
C ILE A 134 -14.10 5.78 1.42
N ALA A 135 -14.41 5.21 2.59
CA ALA A 135 -13.47 5.18 3.70
C ALA A 135 -12.33 4.21 3.38
N LEU A 136 -11.11 4.68 3.62
CA LEU A 136 -9.90 3.90 3.44
C LEU A 136 -9.42 3.48 4.84
N ASP A 137 -9.53 2.20 5.20
CA ASP A 137 -9.27 1.69 6.57
C ASP A 137 -7.77 1.74 6.99
N GLY A 138 -6.93 2.53 6.31
CA GLY A 138 -5.49 2.67 6.57
C GLY A 138 -4.65 1.43 6.22
N GLY A 139 -5.25 0.41 5.61
CA GLY A 139 -4.67 -0.92 5.39
C GLY A 139 -3.84 -1.12 4.12
N PHE A 140 -3.49 -0.05 3.38
CA PHE A 140 -2.97 -0.11 2.00
C PHE A 140 -1.59 -0.78 1.80
N ALA A 141 -0.94 -1.21 2.87
CA ALA A 141 0.41 -1.77 2.82
C ALA A 141 0.47 -3.31 2.80
N ASP A 142 -0.65 -4.01 3.08
CA ASP A 142 -0.64 -5.47 3.31
C ASP A 142 -1.27 -6.31 2.18
N THR A 143 -1.80 -5.69 1.11
CA THR A 143 -2.50 -6.39 0.02
C THR A 143 -1.54 -6.88 -1.08
N THR A 144 -0.60 -7.74 -0.73
CA THR A 144 0.43 -8.30 -1.65
C THR A 144 -0.08 -9.39 -2.61
N THR A 145 -1.39 -9.62 -2.71
CA THR A 145 -1.97 -10.79 -3.41
C THR A 145 -2.94 -10.46 -4.54
N ILE A 146 -2.89 -9.27 -5.12
CA ILE A 146 -3.63 -9.02 -6.37
C ILE A 146 -2.78 -9.52 -7.55
N PRO A 147 -3.30 -10.42 -8.39
CA PRO A 147 -2.57 -10.86 -9.57
C PRO A 147 -2.27 -9.65 -10.47
N LEU A 148 -1.00 -9.49 -10.85
CA LEU A 148 -0.51 -8.36 -11.67
C LEU A 148 -1.31 -8.14 -12.96
N THR A 149 -1.97 -9.19 -13.47
CA THR A 149 -2.84 -9.13 -14.66
C THR A 149 -4.09 -8.28 -14.48
N SER A 150 -4.50 -8.01 -13.24
CA SER A 150 -5.68 -7.21 -12.90
C SER A 150 -5.36 -5.73 -12.71
N ILE A 151 -4.08 -5.37 -12.65
CA ILE A 151 -3.65 -4.00 -12.42
C ILE A 151 -3.77 -3.23 -13.75
N PRO A 152 -4.44 -2.06 -13.76
CA PRO A 152 -4.53 -1.27 -14.97
C PRO A 152 -3.15 -0.80 -15.42
N VAL A 153 -2.87 -0.98 -16.72
CA VAL A 153 -1.65 -0.47 -17.34
C VAL A 153 -1.86 1.03 -17.61
N LEU A 154 -1.29 1.87 -16.76
CA LEU A 154 -1.35 3.32 -16.90
C LEU A 154 -0.13 3.82 -17.70
N PRO A 155 -0.34 4.48 -18.86
CA PRO A 155 0.75 4.89 -19.73
C PRO A 155 1.77 5.80 -19.03
N GLY A 156 3.06 5.53 -19.23
CA GLY A 156 4.14 6.37 -18.70
C GLY A 156 4.31 6.32 -17.18
N LEU A 157 3.55 5.49 -16.47
CA LEU A 157 3.84 5.20 -15.06
C LEU A 157 5.02 4.23 -14.96
N GLY A 158 5.76 4.36 -13.86
CA GLY A 158 6.87 3.47 -13.53
C GLY A 158 6.40 2.06 -13.13
N THR A 159 7.22 1.35 -12.36
CA THR A 159 6.86 0.01 -11.90
C THR A 159 5.83 0.10 -10.78
N VAL A 160 4.65 -0.49 -10.97
CA VAL A 160 3.63 -0.60 -9.91
C VAL A 160 4.19 -1.44 -8.77
N ARG A 161 4.19 -0.88 -7.55
CA ARG A 161 4.62 -1.54 -6.32
C ARG A 161 3.46 -2.27 -5.66
N TRP A 162 2.34 -1.57 -5.55
CA TRP A 162 1.07 -2.09 -5.04
C TRP A 162 -0.07 -1.32 -5.69
N ALA A 163 -1.24 -1.95 -5.76
CA ALA A 163 -2.48 -1.33 -6.21
C ALA A 163 -3.65 -2.00 -5.50
N GLU A 164 -4.69 -1.24 -5.19
CA GLU A 164 -5.89 -1.71 -4.52
C GLU A 164 -7.14 -1.23 -5.27
N PRO A 165 -8.03 -2.14 -5.69
CA PRO A 165 -9.30 -1.77 -6.30
C PRO A 165 -10.27 -1.33 -5.19
N LEU A 166 -10.88 -0.17 -5.38
CA LEU A 166 -11.88 0.38 -4.46
C LEU A 166 -13.32 0.05 -4.87
N GLY A 167 -13.51 -0.49 -6.08
CA GLY A 167 -14.81 -0.88 -6.63
C GLY A 167 -15.13 -0.22 -7.98
N ASP A 168 -16.34 -0.47 -8.46
CA ASP A 168 -16.91 0.17 -9.65
C ASP A 168 -17.78 1.37 -9.23
N TYR A 169 -17.52 2.53 -9.82
CA TYR A 169 -18.27 3.76 -9.57
C TYR A 169 -18.55 4.46 -10.87
N TYR A 170 -19.83 4.54 -11.23
CA TYR A 170 -20.28 5.22 -12.46
C TYR A 170 -19.58 4.66 -13.72
N GLY A 171 -19.43 3.32 -13.77
CA GLY A 171 -18.80 2.58 -14.87
C GLY A 171 -17.27 2.53 -14.82
N PHE A 172 -16.63 3.21 -13.87
CA PHE A 172 -15.18 3.22 -13.72
C PHE A 172 -14.74 2.29 -12.59
N ASP A 173 -13.86 1.35 -12.91
CA ASP A 173 -13.06 0.64 -11.92
C ASP A 173 -12.08 1.64 -11.29
N LEU A 174 -12.29 1.94 -10.00
CA LEU A 174 -11.47 2.86 -9.24
C LEU A 174 -10.34 2.13 -8.53
N TRP A 175 -9.13 2.67 -8.65
CA TRP A 175 -7.91 2.12 -8.07
C TRP A 175 -7.12 3.21 -7.35
N ILE A 176 -6.47 2.82 -6.27
CA ILE A 176 -5.34 3.55 -5.69
C ILE A 176 -4.10 2.67 -5.74
N GLY A 177 -2.92 3.28 -5.74
CA GLY A 177 -1.68 2.52 -5.86
C GLY A 177 -0.43 3.32 -5.59
N SER A 178 0.69 2.61 -5.58
CA SER A 178 2.03 3.19 -5.60
C SER A 178 2.80 2.73 -6.81
N VAL A 179 3.50 3.66 -7.46
CA VAL A 179 4.40 3.40 -8.58
C VAL A 179 5.80 3.94 -8.27
N VAL A 180 6.82 3.19 -8.66
CA VAL A 180 8.22 3.62 -8.54
C VAL A 180 8.70 4.12 -9.90
N THR A 181 9.04 5.40 -9.98
CA THR A 181 9.60 6.05 -11.17
C THR A 181 11.09 6.35 -10.97
N ALA A 182 11.74 6.94 -11.98
CA ALA A 182 13.11 7.45 -11.84
C ALA A 182 13.24 8.57 -10.80
N GLU A 183 12.14 9.27 -10.47
CA GLU A 183 12.09 10.36 -9.49
C GLU A 183 11.76 9.88 -8.07
N GLY A 184 11.48 8.58 -7.90
CA GLY A 184 11.09 7.97 -6.64
C GLY A 184 9.67 7.40 -6.65
N GLU A 185 9.19 7.08 -5.44
CA GLU A 185 7.85 6.52 -5.23
C GLU A 185 6.78 7.61 -5.34
N ARG A 186 5.70 7.31 -6.07
CA ARG A 186 4.53 8.18 -6.24
C ARG A 186 3.27 7.39 -5.90
N LEU A 187 2.38 8.02 -5.17
CA LEU A 187 1.02 7.54 -4.92
C LEU A 187 0.13 7.98 -6.08
N CYS A 188 -0.80 7.12 -6.48
CA CYS A 188 -1.68 7.34 -7.63
C CYS A 188 -3.13 7.02 -7.28
N VAL A 189 -4.05 7.76 -7.88
CA VAL A 189 -5.46 7.38 -8.02
C VAL A 189 -5.77 7.25 -9.50
N ALA A 190 -6.55 6.23 -9.89
CA ALA A 190 -6.89 5.96 -11.27
C ALA A 190 -8.32 5.48 -11.41
N ALA A 191 -9.06 6.07 -12.35
CA ALA A 191 -10.37 5.63 -12.79
C ALA A 191 -10.23 5.03 -14.20
N VAL A 192 -10.62 3.77 -14.33
CA VAL A 192 -10.40 2.98 -15.55
C VAL A 192 -11.74 2.45 -16.05
N HIS A 193 -12.02 2.67 -17.33
CA HIS A 193 -13.22 2.16 -17.99
C HIS A 193 -12.79 1.41 -19.26
N ALA A 194 -13.48 0.33 -19.59
CA ALA A 194 -13.07 -0.58 -20.67
C ALA A 194 -13.00 0.09 -22.06
N GLU A 195 -13.84 1.10 -22.29
CA GLU A 195 -13.98 1.77 -23.59
C GLU A 195 -13.38 3.18 -23.65
N SER A 196 -12.78 3.68 -22.57
CA SER A 196 -12.20 5.03 -22.54
C SER A 196 -10.75 5.02 -22.08
N ALA A 197 -10.03 6.11 -22.34
CA ALA A 197 -8.72 6.31 -21.73
C ALA A 197 -8.87 6.37 -20.20
N PRO A 198 -7.91 5.82 -19.44
CA PRO A 198 -7.93 5.94 -17.98
C PRO A 198 -7.69 7.40 -17.58
N ALA A 199 -8.41 7.88 -16.58
CA ALA A 199 -8.11 9.12 -15.89
C ALA A 199 -7.28 8.80 -14.66
N TYR A 200 -6.12 9.43 -14.49
CA TYR A 200 -5.27 9.19 -13.33
C TYR A 200 -4.45 10.43 -13.00
N ASP A 201 -4.07 10.53 -11.74
CA ASP A 201 -3.06 11.47 -11.27
C ASP A 201 -2.16 10.77 -10.26
N CYS A 202 -0.91 11.21 -10.18
CA CYS A 202 0.10 10.63 -9.31
C CYS A 202 0.95 11.72 -8.66
N LYS A 203 1.09 11.71 -7.33
CA LYS A 203 1.91 12.65 -6.58
C LYS A 203 2.91 11.96 -5.67
N ARG A 204 3.96 12.67 -5.24
CA ARG A 204 4.84 12.16 -4.19
C ARG A 204 4.07 12.12 -2.86
N HIS A 205 4.49 11.25 -1.94
CA HIS A 205 3.82 11.08 -0.64
C HIS A 205 3.62 12.42 0.10
N GLY A 206 4.66 13.27 0.14
CA GLY A 206 4.56 14.59 0.78
C GLY A 206 3.50 15.49 0.15
N GLU A 207 3.47 15.56 -1.18
CA GLU A 207 2.52 16.37 -1.94
C GLU A 207 1.08 15.87 -1.77
N TRP A 208 0.87 14.55 -1.73
CA TRP A 208 -0.46 13.97 -1.46
C TRP A 208 -0.97 14.33 -0.05
N ARG A 209 -0.11 14.33 0.97
CA ARG A 209 -0.54 14.73 2.33
C ARG A 209 -0.95 16.20 2.43
N GLU A 210 -0.49 17.05 1.53
CA GLU A 210 -0.80 18.48 1.53
C GLU A 210 -2.06 18.79 0.73
N GLU A 211 -2.27 18.11 -0.41
CA GLU A 211 -3.30 18.50 -1.40
C GLU A 211 -4.27 17.36 -1.78
N GLY A 212 -3.98 16.12 -1.41
CA GLY A 212 -4.58 14.94 -2.00
C GLY A 212 -4.22 14.75 -3.48
N ILE A 213 -4.77 13.71 -4.11
CA ILE A 213 -4.58 13.39 -5.54
C ILE A 213 -5.96 13.32 -6.19
N LEU A 214 -6.16 14.00 -7.33
CA LEU A 214 -7.45 14.07 -8.02
C LEU A 214 -7.34 13.54 -9.45
N ALA A 215 -8.07 12.47 -9.76
CA ALA A 215 -8.31 12.06 -11.13
C ALA A 215 -9.65 12.62 -11.63
N LEU A 216 -9.64 13.32 -12.76
CA LEU A 216 -10.84 13.89 -13.39
C LEU A 216 -11.20 13.12 -14.67
N VAL A 217 -12.46 12.68 -14.74
CA VAL A 217 -13.07 12.08 -15.92
C VAL A 217 -14.03 13.11 -16.54
N PRO A 218 -13.77 13.59 -17.77
CA PRO A 218 -14.63 14.58 -18.39
C PRO A 218 -15.99 13.98 -18.79
N TYR A 219 -17.07 14.77 -18.77
CA TYR A 219 -18.43 14.35 -19.15
C TYR A 219 -18.50 13.49 -20.41
N ILE A 220 -17.74 13.87 -21.45
CA ILE A 220 -17.74 13.20 -22.75
C ILE A 220 -17.18 11.77 -22.72
N SER A 221 -16.42 11.44 -21.68
CA SER A 221 -15.83 10.11 -21.47
C SER A 221 -16.72 9.20 -20.63
N ILE A 222 -17.81 9.74 -20.04
CA ILE A 222 -18.76 8.98 -19.23
C ILE A 222 -19.92 8.55 -20.11
N ALA A 223 -20.13 7.24 -20.22
CA ALA A 223 -21.22 6.68 -21.00
C ALA A 223 -22.57 7.19 -20.45
N PRO A 224 -23.57 7.49 -21.29
CA PRO A 224 -24.82 8.10 -20.83
C PRO A 224 -25.56 7.33 -19.74
N ALA A 225 -25.42 6.00 -19.71
CA ALA A 225 -26.07 5.14 -18.71
C ALA A 225 -25.39 5.21 -17.33
N ASP A 226 -24.13 5.64 -17.28
CA ASP A 226 -23.31 5.65 -16.07
C ASP A 226 -23.15 7.06 -15.48
N ARG A 227 -23.77 8.08 -16.08
CA ARG A 227 -23.71 9.45 -15.57
C ARG A 227 -24.47 9.56 -14.25
N PRO A 228 -23.87 10.14 -13.19
CA PRO A 228 -24.63 10.49 -12.00
C PRO A 228 -25.77 11.46 -12.33
N ASP A 229 -26.84 11.38 -11.54
CA ASP A 229 -27.94 12.33 -11.60
C ASP A 229 -27.40 13.76 -11.37
N GLY A 230 -27.79 14.68 -12.25
CA GLY A 230 -27.38 16.09 -12.16
C GLY A 230 -26.03 16.43 -12.77
N LEU A 231 -25.32 15.48 -13.38
CA LEU A 231 -24.09 15.78 -14.13
C LEU A 231 -24.42 16.45 -15.47
N ASP A 232 -24.07 17.73 -15.62
CA ASP A 232 -24.38 18.51 -16.81
C ASP A 232 -23.26 18.48 -17.86
N PRO A 233 -23.55 18.76 -19.15
CA PRO A 233 -22.51 18.91 -20.16
C PRO A 233 -21.51 20.02 -19.80
N GLY A 234 -20.25 19.64 -19.63
CA GLY A 234 -19.17 20.55 -19.20
C GLY A 234 -18.65 20.23 -17.80
N ASP A 235 -19.37 19.42 -17.04
CA ASP A 235 -18.89 18.89 -15.76
C ASP A 235 -17.93 17.71 -15.96
N SER A 236 -17.30 17.32 -14.85
CA SER A 236 -16.43 16.17 -14.74
C SER A 236 -16.80 15.36 -13.51
N LEU A 237 -16.56 14.05 -13.58
CA LEU A 237 -16.56 13.16 -12.42
C LEU A 237 -15.14 13.14 -11.85
N GLY A 238 -14.98 13.49 -10.58
CA GLY A 238 -13.71 13.53 -9.87
C GLY A 238 -13.58 12.42 -8.85
N PHE A 239 -12.40 11.82 -8.79
CA PHE A 239 -12.01 10.85 -7.76
C PHE A 239 -10.85 11.43 -6.98
N TRP A 240 -11.14 11.92 -5.77
CA TRP A 240 -10.17 12.64 -4.94
C TRP A 240 -9.75 11.78 -3.75
N TRP A 241 -8.51 11.30 -3.79
CA TRP A 241 -7.87 10.65 -2.64
C TRP A 241 -7.34 11.73 -1.70
N THR A 242 -8.03 11.92 -0.58
CA THR A 242 -7.77 12.98 0.40
C THR A 242 -6.56 12.67 1.28
N PRO A 243 -5.98 13.69 1.95
CA PRO A 243 -4.95 13.48 2.97
C PRO A 243 -5.41 12.71 4.22
N ASP A 244 -6.72 12.63 4.46
CA ASP A 244 -7.32 11.99 5.63
C ASP A 244 -7.60 10.49 5.41
N ASP A 245 -7.03 9.92 4.34
CA ASP A 245 -7.32 8.54 3.91
C ASP A 245 -8.83 8.34 3.69
N ASP A 246 -9.40 9.11 2.76
CA ASP A 246 -10.70 8.84 2.14
C ASP A 246 -10.56 8.99 0.62
N VAL A 247 -11.42 8.33 -0.14
CA VAL A 247 -11.66 8.70 -1.55
C VAL A 247 -13.04 9.28 -1.70
N LEU A 248 -13.09 10.54 -2.15
CA LEU A 248 -14.34 11.24 -2.44
C LEU A 248 -14.64 11.13 -3.93
N VAL A 249 -15.87 10.74 -4.25
CA VAL A 249 -16.41 10.82 -5.61
C VAL A 249 -17.20 12.12 -5.72
N LEU A 250 -16.79 12.98 -6.64
CA LEU A 250 -17.28 14.34 -6.80
C LEU A 250 -17.84 14.53 -8.20
N SER A 251 -18.85 15.38 -8.38
CA SER A 251 -19.28 15.90 -9.69
C SER A 251 -19.18 17.41 -9.70
N GLY A 252 -18.71 18.00 -10.78
CA GLY A 252 -18.65 19.45 -10.87
C GLY A 252 -17.92 19.98 -12.09
N THR A 253 -18.00 21.28 -12.30
CA THR A 253 -17.31 21.94 -13.40
C THR A 253 -15.83 22.08 -13.09
N GLU A 254 -14.96 21.69 -14.03
CA GLU A 254 -13.53 21.91 -13.89
C GLU A 254 -13.27 23.42 -13.80
N PRO A 255 -12.56 23.91 -12.76
CA PRO A 255 -12.21 25.31 -12.69
C PRO A 255 -11.30 25.63 -13.87
N ALA A 256 -11.58 26.73 -14.58
CA ALA A 256 -10.70 27.21 -15.65
C ALA A 256 -9.29 27.43 -15.06
N GLY A 257 -8.35 26.56 -15.46
CA GLY A 257 -6.95 26.62 -15.06
C GLY A 257 -6.17 27.79 -15.65
#